data_AF-A0A8R1DV89-F1
#
_entry.id   AF-A0A8R1DV89-F1
#
_cell.length_a   1.000
_cell.length_b   1.000
_cell.length_c   1.000
_cell.angle_alpha   90.00
_cell.angle_beta   90.00
_cell.angle_gamma   90.00
#
_symmetry.space_group_name_H-M   'P 1'
#
loop_
_entity.id
_entity.type
_entity.pdbx_description
1 polymer ?
#
loop_
_entity_poly.entity_id
_entity_poly.type
_entity_poly.pdbx_seq_one_letter_code
_entity_poly.pdbx_strand_id
1 'polypeptide(L)'
;MHILTRFLLLLLLLPFSFLCGGQEFARCPSLTHIRCSDGLTCIRKSWMCDGNIDCPDHSDELTHICLKRPKQNHLRLEEISTGLKCPPSWFKCHDGSSCLHPKKVCDKFKDCRDGSDELEICNQPLRSPNTTVVY
;
A
#
# COMPACT_ATOMS: atom_id res chain seq x y z
N MET A 1 -67.22 15.82 20.06
CA MET A 1 -65.84 16.16 19.68
C MET A 1 -64.81 15.35 20.48
N HIS A 2 -64.74 14.01 20.37
CA HIS A 2 -63.74 13.22 21.12
C HIS A 2 -63.29 11.92 20.42
N ILE A 3 -63.29 11.87 19.09
CA ILE A 3 -62.75 10.71 18.35
C ILE A 3 -61.43 11.07 17.63
N LEU A 4 -61.12 12.36 17.45
CA LEU A 4 -59.87 12.81 16.83
C LEU A 4 -58.68 12.93 17.80
N THR A 5 -58.88 12.82 19.12
CA THR A 5 -57.79 12.97 20.10
C THR A 5 -57.14 11.66 20.55
N ARG A 6 -57.66 10.48 20.14
CA ARG A 6 -57.06 9.17 20.49
C ARG A 6 -56.18 8.57 19.39
N PHE A 7 -56.20 9.12 18.18
CA PHE A 7 -55.30 8.70 17.11
C PHE A 7 -53.94 9.42 17.14
N LEU A 8 -53.83 10.56 17.82
CA LEU A 8 -52.61 11.37 17.82
C LEU A 8 -51.60 11.01 18.92
N LEU A 9 -51.97 10.23 19.94
CA LEU A 9 -51.13 10.03 21.14
C LEU A 9 -50.51 8.64 21.32
N LEU A 10 -50.79 7.68 20.42
CA LEU A 10 -50.20 6.33 20.47
C LEU A 10 -49.12 6.10 19.41
N LEU A 11 -48.63 7.18 18.79
CA LEU A 11 -47.40 7.23 17.98
C LEU A 11 -46.12 7.40 18.83
N LEU A 12 -46.22 7.51 20.16
CA LEU A 12 -45.08 7.73 21.06
C LEU A 12 -44.73 6.53 21.96
N LEU A 13 -45.41 5.38 21.81
CA LEU A 13 -45.11 4.15 22.57
C LEU A 13 -44.72 2.96 21.69
N LEU A 14 -44.17 3.22 20.50
CA LEU A 14 -43.15 2.32 20.01
C LEU A 14 -41.90 2.72 20.81
N PRO A 15 -41.43 1.93 21.80
CA PRO A 15 -39.98 1.82 21.87
C PRO A 15 -39.65 1.38 20.45
N PHE A 16 -39.11 2.29 19.64
CA PHE A 16 -38.42 1.91 18.43
C PHE A 16 -37.39 0.93 18.96
N SER A 17 -37.79 -0.35 18.99
CA SER A 17 -36.96 -1.50 19.23
C SER A 17 -35.75 -1.14 18.44
N PHE A 18 -34.74 -0.77 19.22
CA PHE A 18 -33.55 -0.06 18.79
C PHE A 18 -33.33 -0.50 17.36
N LEU A 19 -33.49 0.44 16.43
CA LEU A 19 -33.10 0.24 15.06
C LEU A 19 -31.65 -0.20 15.15
N CYS A 20 -31.45 -1.51 15.27
CA CYS A 20 -30.22 -2.18 14.95
C CYS A 20 -30.20 -2.27 13.42
N GLY A 21 -30.56 -1.17 12.75
CA GLY A 21 -29.89 -0.75 11.55
C GLY A 21 -28.55 -0.20 12.02
N GLY A 22 -27.68 -1.09 12.51
CA GLY A 22 -26.27 -0.83 12.40
C GLY A 22 -26.06 -0.39 10.97
N GLN A 23 -25.43 0.75 10.75
CA GLN A 23 -25.04 1.15 9.42
C GLN A 23 -24.12 0.04 8.92
N GLU A 24 -24.71 -0.87 8.15
CA GLU A 24 -24.05 -2.01 7.56
C GLU A 24 -23.15 -1.40 6.51
N PHE A 25 -21.92 -1.10 6.90
CA PHE A 25 -20.83 -0.99 5.95
C PHE A 25 -20.86 -2.31 5.18
N ALA A 26 -21.51 -2.31 4.02
CA ALA A 26 -21.83 -3.48 3.22
C ALA A 26 -20.53 -4.22 2.86
N ARG A 27 -20.02 -5.01 3.78
CA ARG A 27 -18.88 -5.89 3.56
C ARG A 27 -19.41 -7.04 2.72
N CYS A 28 -18.61 -7.45 1.74
CA CYS A 28 -18.92 -8.65 1.00
C CYS A 28 -19.07 -9.82 1.99
N PRO A 29 -20.00 -10.75 1.75
CA PRO A 29 -20.33 -11.85 2.67
C PRO A 29 -19.16 -12.81 2.90
N SER A 30 -18.12 -12.72 2.08
CA SER A 30 -16.94 -13.57 2.14
C SER A 30 -15.66 -12.75 2.20
N LEU A 31 -14.71 -13.22 3.01
CA LEU A 31 -13.36 -12.66 3.13
C LEU A 31 -12.52 -12.83 1.85
N THR A 32 -12.93 -13.70 0.92
CA THR A 32 -12.28 -13.85 -0.39
C THR A 32 -12.88 -12.94 -1.45
N HIS A 33 -13.94 -12.21 -1.10
CA HIS A 33 -14.60 -11.26 -1.99
C HIS A 33 -14.22 -9.84 -1.62
N ILE A 34 -14.24 -8.98 -2.63
CA ILE A 34 -13.89 -7.58 -2.53
C ILE A 34 -14.95 -6.76 -3.25
N ARG A 35 -15.24 -5.60 -2.67
CA ARG A 35 -16.28 -4.72 -3.15
C ARG A 35 -15.74 -3.82 -4.26
N CYS A 36 -16.51 -3.68 -5.32
CA CYS A 36 -16.31 -2.70 -6.38
C CYS A 36 -16.46 -1.28 -5.82
N SER A 37 -15.99 -0.28 -6.56
CA SER A 37 -16.05 1.12 -6.12
C SER A 37 -17.48 1.68 -6.13
N ASP A 38 -18.38 1.09 -6.90
CA ASP A 38 -19.83 1.30 -6.85
C ASP A 38 -20.44 0.98 -5.46
N GLY A 39 -19.80 0.10 -4.68
CA GLY A 39 -20.22 -0.20 -3.32
C GLY A 39 -21.37 -1.22 -3.21
N LEU A 40 -21.91 -1.72 -4.33
CA LEU A 40 -22.95 -2.74 -4.35
C LEU A 40 -22.42 -4.10 -4.83
N THR A 41 -21.58 -4.11 -5.86
CA THR A 41 -21.07 -5.36 -6.45
C THR A 41 -19.87 -5.93 -5.68
N CYS A 42 -19.86 -7.24 -5.48
CA CYS A 42 -18.78 -8.00 -4.85
C CYS A 42 -18.20 -9.04 -5.82
N ILE A 43 -16.92 -8.93 -6.12
CA ILE A 43 -16.18 -9.86 -6.98
C ILE A 43 -15.13 -10.62 -6.17
N ARG A 44 -14.51 -11.65 -6.73
CA ARG A 44 -13.41 -12.34 -6.05
C ARG A 44 -12.19 -11.44 -5.97
N LYS A 45 -11.39 -11.58 -4.90
CA LYS A 45 -10.09 -10.90 -4.80
C LYS A 45 -9.15 -11.20 -5.97
N SER A 46 -9.28 -12.39 -6.58
CA SER A 46 -8.49 -12.80 -7.75
C SER A 46 -8.89 -12.11 -9.05
N TRP A 47 -10.08 -11.50 -9.10
CA TRP A 47 -10.62 -10.77 -10.26
C TRP A 47 -10.36 -9.26 -10.16
N MET A 48 -9.64 -8.83 -9.12
CA MET A 48 -9.19 -7.45 -9.06
C MET A 48 -7.89 -7.32 -9.86
N CYS A 49 -7.90 -6.44 -10.86
CA CYS A 49 -6.74 -6.11 -11.68
C CYS A 49 -6.20 -7.33 -12.44
N ASP A 50 -7.09 -8.18 -12.94
CA ASP A 50 -6.77 -9.41 -13.66
C ASP A 50 -6.82 -9.24 -15.20
N GLY A 51 -7.23 -8.06 -15.67
CA GLY A 51 -7.32 -7.71 -17.09
C GLY A 51 -8.71 -7.88 -17.67
N ASN A 52 -9.69 -8.38 -16.89
CA ASN A 52 -11.10 -8.48 -17.29
C ASN A 52 -11.96 -7.51 -16.49
N ILE A 53 -13.02 -7.02 -17.13
CA ILE A 53 -13.99 -6.17 -16.46
C ILE A 53 -15.04 -7.07 -15.80
N ASP A 54 -14.90 -7.26 -14.50
CA ASP A 54 -15.82 -7.98 -13.63
C ASP A 54 -16.71 -7.03 -12.82
N CYS A 55 -16.27 -5.80 -12.55
CA CYS A 55 -17.15 -4.77 -11.96
C CYS A 55 -17.96 -4.02 -13.03
N PRO A 56 -19.25 -3.72 -12.78
CA PRO A 56 -20.07 -2.94 -13.72
C PRO A 56 -19.55 -1.51 -13.91
N ASP A 57 -18.92 -0.94 -12.88
CA ASP A 57 -18.26 0.35 -12.91
C ASP A 57 -16.79 0.28 -13.37
N HIS A 58 -16.33 -0.91 -13.80
CA HIS A 58 -14.97 -1.17 -14.28
C HIS A 58 -13.87 -0.87 -13.25
N SER A 59 -14.24 -0.64 -11.99
CA SER A 59 -13.34 -0.21 -10.92
C SER A 59 -12.29 -1.25 -10.55
N ASP A 60 -12.53 -2.50 -10.89
CA ASP A 60 -11.60 -3.59 -10.77
C ASP A 60 -10.37 -3.47 -11.67
N GLU A 61 -10.50 -2.79 -12.81
CA GLU A 61 -9.42 -2.59 -13.78
C GLU A 61 -8.93 -1.14 -13.85
N LEU A 62 -9.50 -0.24 -13.04
CA LEU A 62 -9.04 1.15 -13.00
C LEU A 62 -7.64 1.24 -12.41
N THR A 63 -6.71 1.82 -13.18
CA THR A 63 -5.30 1.98 -12.80
C THR A 63 -5.17 2.58 -11.40
N HIS A 64 -5.86 3.69 -11.11
CA HIS A 64 -5.76 4.35 -9.80
C HIS A 64 -6.27 3.51 -8.60
N ILE A 65 -7.08 2.47 -8.84
CA ILE A 65 -7.56 1.52 -7.83
C ILE A 65 -6.57 0.38 -7.68
N CYS A 66 -6.09 -0.17 -8.80
CA CYS A 66 -5.07 -1.21 -8.85
C CYS A 66 -3.72 -0.80 -8.27
N LEU A 67 -3.37 0.49 -8.35
CA LEU A 67 -2.14 1.03 -7.77
C LEU A 67 -2.26 1.33 -6.27
N LYS A 68 -3.47 1.61 -5.77
CA LYS A 68 -3.70 1.96 -4.35
C LYS A 68 -3.85 0.75 -3.45
N ARG A 69 -4.11 -0.44 -4.00
CA ARG A 69 -4.22 -1.66 -3.21
C ARG A 69 -2.85 -2.33 -3.08
N PRO A 70 -2.42 -2.71 -1.87
CA PRO A 70 -1.23 -3.51 -1.70
C PRO A 70 -1.47 -4.85 -2.40
N LYS A 71 -0.91 -5.02 -3.59
CA LYS A 71 -1.05 -6.24 -4.39
C LYS A 71 -0.54 -7.42 -3.58
N GLN A 72 -1.44 -8.34 -3.24
CA GLN A 72 -1.06 -9.72 -3.03
C GLN A 72 -0.76 -10.31 -4.41
N ASN A 73 0.46 -10.08 -4.88
CA ASN A 73 1.16 -10.94 -5.84
C ASN A 73 0.46 -11.19 -7.20
N HIS A 74 0.19 -10.17 -8.01
CA HIS A 74 0.35 -10.24 -9.48
C HIS A 74 0.32 -8.84 -10.09
N LEU A 75 1.12 -8.60 -11.13
CA LEU A 75 1.43 -7.32 -11.79
C LEU A 75 2.32 -6.37 -10.97
N ARG A 76 3.63 -6.50 -11.23
CA ARG A 76 4.69 -5.51 -10.96
C ARG A 76 4.18 -4.08 -11.17
N LEU A 77 3.90 -3.39 -10.07
CA LEU A 77 4.23 -1.99 -9.98
C LEU A 77 5.26 -1.85 -8.86
N GLU A 78 6.42 -2.40 -9.13
CA GLU A 78 7.63 -2.14 -8.35
C GLU A 78 8.45 -1.01 -8.98
N GLU A 79 7.80 -0.13 -9.75
CA GLU A 79 8.45 1.03 -10.39
C GLU A 79 7.72 2.35 -10.12
N ILE A 80 7.03 2.46 -8.98
CA ILE A 80 6.76 3.78 -8.37
C ILE A 80 7.12 3.76 -6.88
N SER A 81 8.05 2.88 -6.50
CA SER A 81 8.87 3.09 -5.30
C SER A 81 10.19 3.63 -5.80
N THR A 82 10.41 4.92 -5.58
CA THR A 82 11.70 5.63 -5.58
C THR A 82 12.65 4.97 -4.60
N GLY A 83 13.03 3.75 -4.91
CA GLY A 83 13.49 2.76 -3.95
C GLY A 83 14.28 1.69 -4.66
N LEU A 84 15.23 2.12 -5.50
CA LEU A 84 16.24 1.26 -6.14
C LEU A 84 16.61 0.11 -5.20
N LYS A 85 16.23 -1.12 -5.57
CA LYS A 85 16.51 -2.34 -4.81
C LYS A 85 17.91 -2.80 -5.16
N CYS A 86 18.86 -2.47 -4.29
CA CYS A 86 20.23 -2.96 -4.42
C CYS A 86 20.33 -4.42 -3.95
N PRO A 87 21.20 -5.23 -4.55
CA PRO A 87 21.52 -6.55 -4.03
C PRO A 87 21.99 -6.48 -2.57
N PRO A 88 21.73 -7.52 -1.75
CA PRO A 88 22.28 -7.58 -0.40
C PRO A 88 23.80 -7.55 -0.51
N SER A 89 24.44 -6.54 0.09
CA SER A 89 25.88 -6.17 0.01
C SER A 89 26.26 -4.99 -0.89
N TRP A 90 25.33 -4.37 -1.62
CA TRP A 90 25.64 -3.19 -2.44
C TRP A 90 25.32 -1.89 -1.71
N PHE A 91 26.16 -0.87 -1.92
CA PHE A 91 25.94 0.45 -1.36
C PHE A 91 24.95 1.22 -2.22
N LYS A 92 23.95 1.85 -1.61
CA LYS A 92 22.97 2.67 -2.31
C LYS A 92 23.37 4.13 -2.16
N CYS A 93 23.47 4.85 -3.28
CA CYS A 93 23.67 6.30 -3.25
C CYS A 93 22.57 6.97 -2.43
N HIS A 94 22.89 8.07 -1.75
CA HIS A 94 21.96 8.79 -0.88
C HIS A 94 20.73 9.31 -1.65
N ASP A 95 20.95 9.77 -2.88
CA ASP A 95 19.90 10.19 -3.82
C ASP A 95 19.04 9.01 -4.34
N GLY A 96 19.45 7.77 -4.05
CA GLY A 96 18.75 6.56 -4.49
C GLY A 96 18.84 6.31 -6.01
N SER A 97 19.70 7.04 -6.71
CA SER A 97 19.86 6.97 -8.17
C SER A 97 20.64 5.75 -8.67
N SER A 98 21.63 5.27 -7.91
CA SER A 98 22.48 4.13 -8.30
C SER A 98 22.86 3.23 -7.12
N CYS A 99 23.17 1.96 -7.43
CA CYS A 99 23.78 1.00 -6.50
C CYS A 99 25.23 0.81 -6.92
N LEU A 100 26.14 0.94 -5.96
CA LEU A 100 27.56 0.77 -6.17
C LEU A 100 28.06 -0.50 -5.49
N HIS A 101 29.05 -1.13 -6.12
CA HIS A 101 29.78 -2.21 -5.49
C HIS A 101 30.56 -1.65 -4.29
N PRO A 102 30.70 -2.36 -3.16
CA PRO A 102 31.47 -1.88 -2.00
C PRO A 102 32.92 -1.46 -2.27
N LYS A 103 33.48 -1.80 -3.44
CA LYS A 103 34.83 -1.43 -3.87
C LYS A 103 34.91 -0.03 -4.50
N LYS A 104 33.74 0.52 -4.86
CA LYS A 104 33.50 1.82 -5.49
C LYS A 104 32.98 2.85 -4.48
N VAL A 105 33.17 2.56 -3.20
CA VAL A 105 32.75 3.41 -2.10
C VAL A 105 34.04 3.81 -1.40
N CYS A 106 34.28 5.10 -1.26
CA CYS A 106 35.54 5.65 -0.76
C CYS A 106 36.76 5.22 -1.61
N ASP A 107 36.61 5.12 -2.93
CA ASP A 107 37.66 4.75 -3.89
C ASP A 107 38.33 5.96 -4.57
N LYS A 108 37.99 7.18 -4.14
CA LYS A 108 38.42 8.48 -4.67
C LYS A 108 37.81 8.86 -6.01
N PHE A 109 36.86 8.07 -6.52
CA PHE A 109 36.13 8.39 -7.75
C PHE A 109 34.67 8.66 -7.42
N LYS A 110 34.15 9.77 -7.94
CA LYS A 110 32.74 10.11 -7.82
C LYS A 110 31.92 9.21 -8.76
N ASP A 111 31.43 8.10 -8.24
CA ASP A 111 30.52 7.17 -8.88
C ASP A 111 29.04 7.50 -8.62
N CYS A 112 28.67 8.10 -7.48
CA CYS A 112 27.31 8.61 -7.26
C CYS A 112 27.13 10.01 -7.86
N ARG A 113 25.94 10.30 -8.40
CA ARG A 113 25.59 11.61 -8.96
C ARG A 113 25.74 12.74 -7.92
N ASP A 114 25.32 12.46 -6.69
CA ASP A 114 25.42 13.37 -5.55
C ASP A 114 26.79 13.31 -4.85
N GLY A 115 27.62 12.29 -5.12
CA GLY A 115 28.92 12.09 -4.48
C GLY A 115 28.85 11.50 -3.07
N SER A 116 27.72 10.90 -2.68
CA SER A 116 27.55 10.24 -1.38
C SER A 116 28.52 9.08 -1.12
N ASP A 117 29.12 8.55 -2.18
CA ASP A 117 30.15 7.52 -2.16
C ASP A 117 31.53 8.03 -1.71
N GLU A 118 31.81 9.32 -1.84
CA GLU A 118 33.12 9.95 -1.57
C GLU A 118 33.03 11.09 -0.54
N LEU A 119 32.14 10.96 0.44
CA LEU A 119 31.95 11.97 1.50
C LEU A 119 33.16 12.03 2.45
N GLU A 120 33.30 13.16 3.17
CA GLU A 120 34.40 13.38 4.13
C GLU A 120 34.47 12.32 5.25
N ILE A 121 33.36 11.61 5.51
CA ILE A 121 33.31 10.46 6.42
C ILE A 121 34.19 9.28 5.95
N CYS A 122 34.52 9.20 4.65
CA CYS A 122 35.50 8.26 4.10
C CYS A 122 36.93 8.52 4.60
N ASN A 123 37.21 9.67 5.20
CA ASN A 123 38.51 9.99 5.81
C ASN A 123 38.63 9.48 7.25
N GLN A 124 37.66 8.72 7.76
CA GLN A 124 37.80 8.04 9.05
C GLN A 124 38.40 6.64 8.84
N PRO A 125 39.43 6.24 9.62
CA PRO A 125 40.15 4.97 9.46
C PRO A 125 39.36 3.74 9.94
N LEU A 126 38.05 3.66 9.68
CA LEU A 126 37.21 2.54 10.06
C LEU A 126 36.35 2.11 8.87
N ARG A 127 36.92 1.23 8.03
CA ARG A 127 36.42 -0.13 7.77
C ARG A 127 37.10 -0.69 6.52
N SER A 128 38.39 -1.01 6.63
CA SER A 128 38.98 -2.03 5.77
C SER A 128 38.32 -3.37 6.14
N PRO A 129 37.62 -4.08 5.25
CA PRO A 129 37.09 -5.40 5.53
C PRO A 129 38.19 -6.47 5.44
N ASN A 130 39.39 -6.20 5.96
CA ASN A 130 40.44 -7.20 6.08
C ASN A 130 41.49 -6.83 7.13
N THR A 131 41.15 -7.02 8.39
CA THR A 131 42.16 -7.19 9.44
C THR A 131 41.82 -8.46 10.19
N THR A 132 42.32 -9.59 9.70
CA THR A 132 42.48 -10.80 10.51
C THR A 132 43.50 -10.46 11.59
N VAL A 133 43.04 -10.23 12.82
CA VAL A 133 43.93 -10.21 13.98
C VAL A 133 44.22 -11.67 14.32
N VAL A 134 45.38 -12.15 13.90
CA VAL A 134 45.94 -13.42 14.40
C VAL A 134 46.69 -13.08 15.68
N TYR A 135 46.28 -13.70 16.78
CA TYR A 135 46.94 -13.68 18.09
C TYR A 135 48.16 -14.60 18.11
#